data_AF-A0A1J5LE25-F1
#
_entry.id   AF-A0A1J5LE25-F1
#
_cell.length_a   1.000
_cell.length_b   1.000
_cell.length_c   1.000
_cell.angle_alpha   90.00
_cell.angle_beta   90.00
_cell.angle_gamma   90.00
#
_symmetry.space_group_name_H-M   'P 1'
#
loop_
_entity.id
_entity.type
_entity.pdbx_description
1 polymer ?
#
loop_
_entity_poly.entity_id
_entity_poly.type
_entity_poly.pdbx_seq_one_letter_code
_entity_poly.pdbx_strand_id
1 'polypeptide(L)'
;MKKILPLLLIALFCISAMAQKGDRKERIKALKIAYLTEELELTKEEAQKFWPVYNAFEEQKHKMRRNERKRKNLEEIKTLSEAEAQTLLDDLIEKEQNHLQFKQDYLKDLQAILSPKKIVILHAAEDEFNRKMFAEFKKRHGALSKSNSPKH
;
A
#
# COMPACT_ATOMS: atom_id res chain seq x y z
N MET A 1 -40.46 -26.83 10.93
CA MET A 1 -39.13 -26.51 11.48
C MET A 1 -37.93 -27.02 10.66
N LYS A 2 -38.11 -27.84 9.61
CA LYS A 2 -36.98 -28.38 8.79
C LYS A 2 -36.48 -27.44 7.66
N LYS A 3 -37.15 -26.32 7.39
CA LYS A 3 -36.79 -25.36 6.32
C LYS A 3 -35.92 -24.19 6.79
N ILE A 4 -35.65 -24.09 8.10
CA ILE A 4 -34.86 -22.99 8.69
C ILE A 4 -33.35 -23.28 8.54
N LEU A 5 -32.96 -24.55 8.62
CA LEU A 5 -31.58 -25.00 8.49
C LEU A 5 -30.94 -24.68 7.13
N PRO A 6 -31.59 -24.92 5.96
CA PRO A 6 -31.02 -24.52 4.68
C PRO A 6 -30.95 -22.98 4.52
N LEU A 7 -31.89 -22.24 5.09
CA LEU A 7 -31.88 -20.77 5.06
C LEU A 7 -30.70 -20.20 5.85
N LEU A 8 -30.36 -20.81 6.99
CA LEU A 8 -29.25 -20.43 7.85
C LEU A 8 -27.89 -20.78 7.21
N LEU A 9 -27.81 -21.93 6.51
CA LEU A 9 -26.65 -22.32 5.71
C LEU A 9 -26.41 -21.38 4.53
N ILE A 10 -27.46 -20.94 3.83
CA ILE A 10 -27.35 -19.96 2.74
C ILE A 10 -26.90 -18.60 3.29
N ALA A 11 -27.41 -18.17 4.45
CA ALA A 11 -26.97 -16.94 5.10
C ALA A 11 -25.48 -16.98 5.50
N LEU A 12 -24.99 -18.09 6.06
CA LEU A 12 -23.56 -18.28 6.35
C LEU A 12 -22.70 -18.27 5.07
N PHE A 13 -23.21 -18.86 3.98
CA PHE A 13 -22.52 -18.87 2.69
C PHE A 13 -22.43 -17.46 2.08
N CYS A 14 -23.48 -16.65 2.21
CA CYS A 14 -23.49 -15.26 1.76
C CYS A 14 -22.49 -14.38 2.55
N ILE A 15 -22.34 -14.57 3.86
CA ILE A 15 -21.35 -13.84 4.67
C ILE A 15 -19.92 -14.19 4.23
N SER A 16 -19.67 -15.46 3.92
CA SER A 16 -18.37 -15.95 3.45
C SER A 16 -17.98 -15.34 2.09
N ALA A 17 -18.95 -15.16 1.19
CA ALA A 17 -18.73 -14.55 -0.12
C ALA A 17 -18.39 -13.04 -0.04
N MET A 18 -18.85 -12.32 0.99
CA MET A 18 -18.57 -10.89 1.16
C MET A 18 -17.19 -10.60 1.78
N ALA A 19 -16.55 -11.57 2.45
CA ALA A 19 -15.23 -11.42 3.08
C ALA A 19 -14.04 -11.43 2.10
N GLN A 20 -14.25 -11.88 0.86
CA GLN A 20 -13.18 -12.28 -0.05
C GLN A 20 -12.33 -11.12 -0.63
N LYS A 21 -12.81 -9.87 -0.57
CA LYS A 21 -12.08 -8.69 -1.09
C LYS A 21 -11.26 -7.93 -0.03
N GLY A 22 -11.66 -7.96 1.24
CA GLY A 22 -10.93 -7.32 2.36
C GLY A 22 -9.68 -8.10 2.76
N ASP A 23 -9.78 -9.44 2.74
CA ASP A 23 -8.76 -10.38 3.20
C ASP A 23 -7.38 -10.19 2.56
N ARG A 24 -7.31 -9.90 1.25
CA ARG A 24 -6.02 -9.77 0.56
C ARG A 24 -5.17 -8.60 1.08
N LYS A 25 -5.78 -7.44 1.31
CA LYS A 25 -5.03 -6.24 1.75
C LYS A 25 -4.53 -6.43 3.18
N GLU A 26 -5.37 -6.98 4.04
CA GLU A 26 -5.04 -7.28 5.43
C GLU A 26 -3.95 -8.35 5.53
N ARG A 27 -4.03 -9.41 4.70
CA ARG A 27 -2.98 -10.42 4.60
C ARG A 27 -1.65 -9.84 4.13
N ILE A 28 -1.63 -8.96 3.13
CA ILE A 28 -0.39 -8.28 2.70
C ILE A 28 0.16 -7.40 3.83
N LYS A 29 -0.71 -6.71 4.57
CA LYS A 29 -0.29 -5.89 5.73
C LYS A 29 0.33 -6.77 6.81
N ALA A 30 -0.29 -7.89 7.16
CA ALA A 30 0.23 -8.83 8.14
C ALA A 30 1.60 -9.40 7.73
N LEU A 31 1.75 -9.78 6.45
CA LEU A 31 3.04 -10.23 5.91
C LEU A 31 4.10 -9.14 6.01
N LYS A 32 3.76 -7.88 5.69
CA LYS A 32 4.68 -6.75 5.80
C LYS A 32 5.10 -6.53 7.26
N ILE A 33 4.15 -6.60 8.20
CA ILE A 33 4.44 -6.44 9.63
C ILE A 33 5.41 -7.52 10.11
N ALA A 34 5.13 -8.80 9.79
CA ALA A 34 6.00 -9.91 10.17
C ALA A 34 7.41 -9.74 9.58
N TYR A 35 7.49 -9.43 8.28
CA TYR A 35 8.76 -9.22 7.58
C TYR A 35 9.58 -8.08 8.19
N LEU A 36 8.98 -6.91 8.42
CA LEU A 36 9.70 -5.78 9.00
C LEU A 36 10.10 -6.04 10.47
N THR A 37 9.32 -6.81 11.22
CA THR A 37 9.67 -7.19 12.60
C THR A 37 10.93 -8.06 12.62
N GLU A 38 11.03 -8.99 11.67
CA GLU A 38 12.18 -9.88 11.51
C GLU A 38 13.44 -9.10 11.11
N GLU A 39 13.36 -8.22 10.10
CA GLU A 39 14.51 -7.49 9.56
C GLU A 39 15.07 -6.41 10.50
N LEU A 40 14.21 -5.81 11.34
CA LEU A 40 14.61 -4.68 12.19
C LEU A 40 15.10 -5.06 13.57
N GLU A 41 14.86 -6.30 14.01
CA GLU A 41 15.22 -6.80 15.33
C GLU A 41 14.86 -5.79 16.43
N LEU A 42 13.59 -5.36 16.43
CA LEU A 42 13.09 -4.34 17.37
C LEU A 42 13.04 -4.91 18.78
N THR A 43 13.57 -4.15 19.74
CA THR A 43 13.28 -4.37 21.16
C THR A 43 11.80 -4.10 21.43
N LYS A 44 11.30 -4.57 22.57
CA LYS A 44 9.90 -4.38 22.96
C LYS A 44 9.55 -2.90 23.05
N GLU A 45 10.46 -2.09 23.60
CA GLU A 45 10.32 -0.65 23.78
C GLU A 45 10.35 0.09 22.43
N GLU A 46 11.24 -0.28 21.52
CA GLU A 46 11.27 0.27 20.16
C GLU A 46 9.98 -0.08 19.41
N ALA A 47 9.54 -1.34 19.45
CA ALA A 47 8.34 -1.80 18.74
C ALA A 47 7.08 -1.05 19.20
N GLN A 48 6.92 -0.82 20.50
CA GLN A 48 5.79 -0.07 21.06
C GLN A 48 5.70 1.36 20.52
N LYS A 49 6.84 2.01 20.26
CA LYS A 49 6.91 3.38 19.72
C LYS A 49 6.89 3.41 18.18
N PHE A 50 7.53 2.43 17.55
CA PHE A 50 7.68 2.34 16.10
C PHE A 50 6.36 2.12 15.36
N TRP A 51 5.57 1.12 15.78
CA TRP A 51 4.37 0.74 15.03
C TRP A 51 3.32 1.85 14.90
N PRO A 52 3.04 2.67 15.93
CA PRO A 52 2.15 3.82 15.78
C PRO A 52 2.62 4.82 14.71
N VAL A 53 3.91 5.20 14.73
CA VAL A 53 4.49 6.14 13.75
C VAL A 53 4.46 5.54 12.35
N TYR A 54 4.90 4.30 12.20
CA TYR A 54 4.93 3.59 10.93
C TYR A 54 3.54 3.45 10.30
N ASN A 55 2.54 3.05 11.10
CA ASN A 55 1.18 2.87 10.61
C ASN A 55 0.54 4.21 10.18
N ALA A 56 0.77 5.28 10.94
CA ALA A 56 0.30 6.62 10.58
C ALA A 56 0.92 7.09 9.26
N PHE A 57 2.23 6.90 9.09
CA PHE A 57 2.92 7.20 7.84
C PHE A 57 2.36 6.40 6.66
N GLU A 58 2.21 5.08 6.79
CA GLU A 58 1.65 4.24 5.72
C GLU A 58 0.23 4.67 5.33
N GLU A 59 -0.61 5.02 6.31
CA GLU A 59 -1.97 5.50 6.04
C GLU A 59 -1.97 6.83 5.27
N GLN A 60 -1.14 7.79 5.69
CA GLN A 60 -1.02 9.08 5.01
C GLN A 60 -0.43 8.93 3.62
N LYS A 61 0.63 8.12 3.46
CA LYS A 61 1.20 7.76 2.15
C LYS A 61 0.14 7.15 1.24
N HIS A 62 -0.71 6.27 1.76
CA HIS A 62 -1.82 5.70 1.01
C HIS A 62 -2.89 6.73 0.61
N LYS A 63 -3.21 7.70 1.47
CA LYS A 63 -4.15 8.79 1.16
C LYS A 63 -3.59 9.69 0.05
N MET A 64 -2.33 10.12 0.16
CA MET A 64 -1.64 10.92 -0.86
C MET A 64 -1.65 10.21 -2.22
N ARG A 65 -1.26 8.93 -2.24
CA ARG A 65 -1.22 8.13 -3.48
C ARG A 65 -2.59 7.90 -4.11
N ARG A 66 -3.69 7.95 -3.34
CA ARG A 66 -5.05 7.88 -3.90
C ARG A 66 -5.44 9.19 -4.57
N ASN A 67 -5.03 10.32 -4.01
CA ASN A 67 -5.32 11.64 -4.58
C ASN A 67 -4.54 11.86 -5.89
N GLU A 68 -3.32 11.33 -5.99
CA GLU A 68 -2.51 11.37 -7.21
C GLU A 68 -3.08 10.58 -8.39
N ARG A 69 -3.97 9.60 -8.15
CA ARG A 69 -4.55 8.77 -9.23
C ARG A 69 -5.61 9.51 -10.05
N LYS A 70 -6.02 10.71 -9.64
CA LYS A 70 -7.01 11.54 -10.35
C LYS A 70 -6.37 12.49 -11.37
N ARG A 71 -5.21 12.15 -11.93
CA ARG A 71 -4.50 13.00 -12.90
C ARG A 71 -5.22 13.01 -14.25
N LYS A 72 -5.28 14.20 -14.88
CA LYS A 72 -5.70 14.36 -16.27
C LYS A 72 -4.84 13.49 -17.18
N ASN A 73 -5.43 12.94 -18.24
CA ASN A 73 -4.65 12.17 -19.21
C ASN A 73 -3.83 13.11 -20.12
N LEU A 74 -2.89 12.56 -20.88
CA LEU A 74 -1.99 13.37 -21.72
C LEU A 74 -2.74 14.22 -22.75
N GLU A 75 -3.83 13.72 -23.31
CA GLU A 75 -4.60 14.43 -24.33
C GLU A 75 -5.39 15.61 -23.72
N GLU A 76 -5.94 15.44 -22.52
CA GLU A 76 -6.57 16.52 -21.76
C GLU A 76 -5.59 17.62 -21.35
N ILE A 77 -4.31 17.27 -21.14
CA ILE A 77 -3.27 18.24 -20.78
C ILE A 77 -2.86 19.06 -22.01
N LYS A 78 -2.79 18.45 -23.20
CA LYS A 78 -2.42 19.14 -24.45
C LYS A 78 -3.43 20.21 -24.87
N THR A 79 -4.67 20.14 -24.40
CA THR A 79 -5.74 21.10 -24.74
C THR A 79 -5.86 22.25 -23.75
N LEU A 80 -5.01 22.32 -22.73
CA LEU A 80 -5.07 23.38 -21.72
C LEU A 80 -4.54 24.70 -22.28
N SER A 81 -5.10 25.79 -21.79
CA SER A 81 -4.48 27.11 -21.94
C SER A 81 -3.20 27.21 -21.11
N GLU A 82 -2.31 28.15 -21.47
CA GLU A 82 -1.08 28.41 -20.71
C GLU A 82 -1.35 28.77 -19.24
N ALA A 83 -2.45 29.47 -18.94
CA ALA A 83 -2.84 29.82 -17.57
C ALA A 83 -3.26 28.59 -16.75
N GLU A 84 -4.01 27.66 -17.36
CA GLU A 84 -4.37 26.39 -16.73
C GLU A 84 -3.15 25.48 -16.56
N ALA A 85 -2.25 25.47 -17.55
CA ALA A 85 -0.99 24.74 -17.48
C ALA A 85 -0.09 25.26 -16.34
N GLN A 86 0.01 26.58 -16.17
CA GLN A 86 0.74 27.19 -15.05
C GLN A 86 0.14 26.77 -13.70
N THR A 87 -1.19 26.79 -13.56
CA THR A 87 -1.87 26.35 -12.34
C THR A 87 -1.57 24.89 -12.02
N LEU A 88 -1.55 24.01 -13.03
CA LEU A 88 -1.16 22.61 -12.84
C LEU A 88 0.33 22.45 -12.49
N LEU A 89 1.20 23.27 -13.07
CA LEU A 89 2.63 23.26 -12.77
C LEU A 89 2.88 23.67 -11.31
N ASP A 90 2.20 24.70 -10.82
CA ASP A 90 2.31 25.16 -9.44
C ASP A 90 1.83 24.09 -8.45
N ASP A 91 0.69 23.45 -8.72
CA ASP A 91 0.17 22.32 -7.93
C ASP A 91 1.12 21.10 -7.96
N LEU A 92 1.78 20.83 -9.09
CA LEU A 92 2.81 19.78 -9.18
C LEU A 92 4.01 20.10 -8.27
N ILE A 93 4.51 21.33 -8.32
CA ILE A 93 5.64 21.79 -7.49
C ILE A 93 5.28 21.68 -6.01
N GLU A 94 4.10 22.18 -5.61
CA GLU A 94 3.63 22.14 -4.22
C GLU A 94 3.51 20.69 -3.72
N LYS A 95 3.00 19.78 -4.55
CA LYS A 95 2.89 18.35 -4.20
C LYS A 95 4.25 17.70 -3.98
N GLU A 96 5.23 17.96 -4.84
CA GLU A 96 6.58 17.43 -4.68
C GLU A 96 7.24 17.96 -3.39
N GLN A 97 7.06 19.25 -3.07
CA GLN A 97 7.53 19.84 -1.81
C GLN A 97 6.87 19.18 -0.60
N ASN A 98 5.55 19.03 -0.62
CA ASN A 98 4.79 18.39 0.45
C ASN A 98 5.21 16.92 0.65
N HIS A 99 5.49 16.19 -0.43
CA HIS A 99 5.97 14.80 -0.36
C HIS A 99 7.38 14.71 0.23
N LEU A 100 8.28 15.62 -0.15
CA LEU A 100 9.61 15.69 0.42
C LEU A 100 9.55 15.99 1.93
N GLN A 101 8.77 17.01 2.31
CA GLN A 101 8.58 17.38 3.72
C GLN A 101 8.00 16.22 4.53
N PHE A 102 6.95 15.58 4.02
CA PHE A 102 6.34 14.40 4.66
C PHE A 102 7.34 13.26 4.88
N LYS A 103 8.24 13.00 3.92
CA LYS A 103 9.31 12.01 4.08
C LYS A 103 10.35 12.45 5.12
N GLN A 104 10.73 13.72 5.12
CA GLN A 104 11.69 14.24 6.10
C GLN A 104 11.17 14.12 7.53
N ASP A 105 9.91 14.47 7.76
CA ASP A 105 9.29 14.41 9.08
C ASP A 105 9.19 12.97 9.57
N TYR A 106 8.80 12.04 8.70
CA TYR A 106 8.83 10.61 9.03
C TYR A 106 10.23 10.10 9.41
N LEU A 107 11.27 10.50 8.68
CA LEU A 107 12.64 10.11 9.02
C LEU A 107 13.09 10.70 10.36
N LYS A 108 12.69 11.93 10.69
CA LYS A 108 12.97 12.55 12.00
C LYS A 108 12.23 11.82 13.13
N ASP A 109 10.97 11.48 12.93
CA ASP A 109 10.16 10.73 13.90
C ASP A 109 10.78 9.35 14.17
N LEU A 110 11.27 8.68 13.11
CA LEU A 110 11.99 7.41 13.26
C LEU A 110 13.33 7.58 13.98
N GLN A 111 14.08 8.66 13.74
CA GLN A 111 15.36 8.92 14.44
C GLN A 111 15.20 9.10 15.94
N ALA A 112 14.02 9.53 16.41
CA ALA A 112 13.71 9.61 17.84
C ALA A 112 13.50 8.22 18.50
N ILE A 113 13.36 7.16 17.69
CA ILE A 113 12.98 5.81 18.15
C ILE A 113 14.05 4.77 17.81
N LEU A 114 14.62 4.85 16.61
CA LEU A 114 15.51 3.85 16.02
C LEU A 114 16.88 4.45 15.70
N SER A 115 17.91 3.60 15.73
CA SER A 115 19.25 4.00 15.26
C SER A 115 19.25 4.28 13.75
N PRO A 116 20.15 5.15 13.25
CA PRO A 116 20.27 5.41 11.81
C PRO A 116 20.44 4.15 10.96
N LYS A 117 21.18 3.15 11.48
CA LYS A 117 21.35 1.84 10.81
C LYS A 117 20.01 1.12 10.61
N LYS A 118 19.17 1.05 11.66
CA LYS A 118 17.84 0.40 11.57
C LYS A 118 16.91 1.15 10.61
N ILE A 119 17.01 2.48 10.52
CA ILE A 119 16.21 3.28 9.58
C ILE A 119 16.61 2.98 8.13
N VAL A 120 17.90 2.86 7.84
CA VAL A 120 18.37 2.48 6.50
C VAL A 120 17.96 1.05 6.15
N ILE A 121 18.04 0.11 7.11
CA ILE A 121 17.54 -1.26 6.95
C ILE A 121 16.04 -1.26 6.65
N LEU A 122 15.24 -0.49 7.39
CA LEU A 122 13.79 -0.36 7.14
C LEU A 122 13.53 0.03 5.70
N HIS A 123 14.23 1.04 5.17
CA HIS A 123 14.05 1.48 3.79
C HIS A 123 14.37 0.36 2.78
N ALA A 124 15.51 -0.32 2.95
CA ALA A 124 15.90 -1.43 2.09
C ALA A 124 14.91 -2.62 2.15
N ALA A 125 14.44 -2.96 3.36
CA ALA A 125 13.48 -4.03 3.60
C ALA A 125 12.12 -3.72 2.96
N GLU A 126 11.62 -2.48 3.08
CA GLU A 126 10.38 -2.08 2.42
C GLU A 126 10.45 -2.22 0.89
N ASP A 127 11.55 -1.80 0.29
CA ASP A 127 11.78 -1.92 -1.15
C ASP A 127 11.86 -3.38 -1.58
N GLU A 128 12.57 -4.22 -0.84
CA GLU A 128 12.66 -5.65 -1.10
C GLU A 128 11.30 -6.34 -1.00
N PHE A 129 10.54 -6.03 0.06
CA PHE A 129 9.18 -6.53 0.24
C PHE A 129 8.29 -6.15 -0.95
N ASN A 130 8.32 -4.88 -1.37
CA ASN A 130 7.54 -4.38 -2.51
C ASN A 130 7.93 -5.10 -3.81
N ARG A 131 9.24 -5.31 -4.06
CA ARG A 131 9.73 -6.07 -5.22
C ARG A 131 9.22 -7.52 -5.20
N LYS A 132 9.33 -8.22 -4.05
CA LYS A 132 8.84 -9.59 -3.87
C LYS A 132 7.33 -9.67 -4.13
N MET A 133 6.55 -8.74 -3.60
CA MET A 133 5.10 -8.69 -3.80
C MET A 133 4.70 -8.42 -5.24
N PHE A 134 5.43 -7.53 -5.93
CA PHE A 134 5.19 -7.28 -7.35
C PHE A 134 5.51 -8.51 -8.21
N ALA A 135 6.65 -9.17 -7.96
CA ALA A 135 7.04 -10.37 -8.67
C ALA A 135 6.02 -11.51 -8.48
N GLU A 136 5.56 -11.73 -7.24
CA GLU A 136 4.55 -12.73 -6.92
C GLU A 136 3.20 -12.42 -7.58
N PHE A 137 2.79 -11.14 -7.57
CA PHE A 137 1.58 -10.70 -8.26
C PHE A 137 1.67 -10.97 -9.77
N LYS A 138 2.80 -10.64 -10.41
CA LYS A 138 3.04 -10.88 -11.84
C LYS A 138 3.04 -12.38 -12.16
N LYS A 139 3.69 -13.22 -11.34
CA LYS A 139 3.71 -14.68 -11.52
C LYS A 139 2.30 -15.27 -11.50
N ARG A 140 1.46 -14.85 -10.54
CA ARG A 140 0.06 -15.29 -10.46
C ARG A 140 -0.78 -14.85 -11.65
N HIS A 141 -0.64 -13.60 -12.11
CA HIS A 141 -1.39 -13.10 -13.27
C HIS A 141 -0.90 -13.70 -14.59
N GLY A 142 0.40 -13.93 -14.75
CA GLY A 142 0.97 -14.59 -15.92
C GLY A 142 0.60 -16.08 -16.00
N ALA A 143 0.51 -16.78 -14.87
CA ALA A 143 0.05 -18.16 -14.81
C ALA A 143 -1.44 -18.30 -15.18
N LEU A 144 -2.29 -17.35 -14.75
CA LEU A 144 -3.70 -17.30 -15.12
C LEU A 144 -3.93 -17.02 -16.62
N SER A 145 -3.05 -16.22 -17.24
CA SER A 145 -3.11 -15.95 -18.69
C SER A 145 -2.73 -17.18 -19.55
N LYS A 146 -1.76 -17.99 -19.10
CA LYS A 146 -1.34 -19.21 -19.84
C LYS A 146 -2.29 -20.40 -19.68
N SER A 147 -3.07 -20.44 -18.60
CA SER A 147 -4.08 -21.48 -18.35
C SER A 147 -5.33 -21.36 -19.24
N ASN A 148 -5.58 -20.18 -19.82
CA ASN A 148 -6.77 -19.89 -20.63
C ASN A 148 -6.49 -19.87 -22.15
N SER A 149 -5.28 -20.23 -22.58
CA SER A 149 -4.99 -20.40 -24.01
C SER A 149 -5.54 -21.74 -24.49
N PRO A 150 -6.36 -21.80 -25.55
CA PRO A 150 -6.74 -23.07 -26.15
C PRO A 150 -5.48 -23.77 -26.65
N LYS A 151 -5.29 -25.03 -26.25
CA LYS A 151 -4.28 -25.90 -26.84
C LYS A 151 -4.69 -26.11 -28.30
N HIS A 152 -3.92 -25.54 -29.22
CA HIS A 152 -3.99 -25.90 -30.64
C HIS A 152 -3.40 -27.29 -30.86
#